data_AF-A0AA43KDT1-F1
#
_entry.id   AF-A0AA43KDT1-F1
#
_cell.length_a   1.000
_cell.length_b   1.000
_cell.length_c   1.000
_cell.angle_alpha   90.00
_cell.angle_beta   90.00
_cell.angle_gamma   90.00
#
_symmetry.space_group_name_H-M   'P 1'
#
loop_
_entity.id
_entity.type
_entity.pdbx_description
1 polymer ?
#
loop_
_entity_poly.entity_id
_entity_poly.type
_entity_poly.pdbx_seq_one_letter_code
_entity_poly.pdbx_strand_id
1 'polypeptide(L)'
;MSKVYTTQELIEILADERQACLRGKRLKLEVTVSGNPVIDQFIKTDGLQKFTAYQDFKAAIHDYQNQHQVSGVVWREMTVRGKTLQYPEVDSELISLSSDLEIIKASKNSILAFWDEVTGGMDLYLSLNNGKEHQEIHQPDVERIAQITEWASLWKCENANFLEIILQLGWGQPEQASYKRGRPQSGSEQIHAVNRGNHPIG
;
A
#
# COMPACT_ATOMS: atom_id res chain seq x y z
N MET A 1 -12.26 17.84 24.71
CA MET A 1 -11.74 17.90 23.33
C MET A 1 -11.76 16.48 22.80
N SER A 2 -12.41 16.21 21.68
CA SER A 2 -12.43 14.88 21.04
C SER A 2 -11.00 14.52 20.64
N LYS A 3 -10.53 13.33 21.03
CA LYS A 3 -9.20 12.84 20.67
C LYS A 3 -9.21 12.58 19.15
N VAL A 4 -8.28 13.18 18.42
CA VAL A 4 -8.07 12.85 16.99
C VAL A 4 -7.16 11.62 16.93
N TYR A 5 -7.61 10.58 16.23
CA TYR A 5 -6.83 9.37 16.06
C TYR A 5 -5.69 9.55 15.07
N THR A 6 -4.56 8.94 15.37
CA THR A 6 -3.39 8.86 14.47
C THR A 6 -3.56 7.75 13.44
N THR A 7 -2.79 7.83 12.34
CA THR A 7 -2.71 6.79 11.31
C THR A 7 -2.49 5.40 11.91
N GLN A 8 -1.57 5.29 12.88
CA GLN A 8 -1.26 4.03 13.56
C GLN A 8 -2.45 3.49 14.38
N GLU A 9 -3.14 4.37 15.12
CA GLU A 9 -4.34 3.98 15.87
C GLU A 9 -5.47 3.51 14.94
N LEU A 10 -5.65 4.14 13.76
CA LEU A 10 -6.65 3.71 12.77
C LEU A 10 -6.32 2.33 12.18
N ILE A 11 -5.05 2.05 11.90
CA ILE A 11 -4.59 0.74 11.43
C ILE A 11 -4.86 -0.34 12.48
N GLU A 12 -4.57 -0.07 13.75
CA GLU A 12 -4.82 -0.98 14.86
C GLU A 12 -6.30 -1.28 15.02
N ILE A 13 -7.15 -0.25 14.98
CA ILE A 13 -8.61 -0.38 15.04
C ILE A 13 -9.14 -1.27 13.89
N LEU A 14 -8.65 -1.07 12.67
CA LEU A 14 -9.04 -1.88 11.51
C LEU A 14 -8.56 -3.34 11.65
N ALA A 15 -7.34 -3.55 12.14
CA ALA A 15 -6.78 -4.88 12.34
C ALA A 15 -7.54 -5.68 13.41
N ASP A 16 -7.88 -5.03 14.53
CA ASP A 16 -8.65 -5.63 15.62
C ASP A 16 -10.06 -6.03 15.17
N GLU A 17 -10.74 -5.15 14.43
CA GLU A 17 -12.08 -5.42 13.90
C GLU A 17 -12.06 -6.57 12.88
N ARG A 18 -11.06 -6.59 11.99
CA ARG A 18 -10.86 -7.70 11.03
C ARG A 18 -10.63 -9.03 11.77
N GLN A 19 -9.81 -9.02 12.83
CA GLN A 19 -9.52 -10.22 13.61
C GLN A 19 -10.75 -10.71 14.39
N ALA A 20 -11.55 -9.80 14.95
CA ALA A 20 -12.82 -10.12 15.61
C ALA A 20 -13.83 -10.75 14.64
N CYS A 21 -13.96 -10.19 13.42
CA CYS A 21 -14.78 -10.75 12.36
C CYS A 21 -14.37 -12.18 11.99
N LEU A 22 -13.05 -12.42 11.82
CA LEU A 22 -12.51 -13.73 11.44
C LEU A 22 -12.69 -14.78 12.55
N ARG A 23 -12.55 -14.40 13.83
CA ARG A 23 -12.65 -15.33 14.96
C ARG A 23 -14.10 -15.67 15.34
N GLY A 24 -15.09 -15.05 14.69
CA GLY A 24 -16.52 -15.22 15.03
C GLY A 24 -16.89 -14.79 16.45
N LYS A 25 -15.92 -14.24 17.19
CA LYS A 25 -16.05 -13.68 18.52
C LYS A 25 -16.01 -12.18 18.29
N ARG A 26 -17.19 -11.58 18.24
CA ARG A 26 -17.35 -10.13 18.43
C ARG A 26 -16.66 -9.83 19.76
N LEU A 27 -15.41 -9.38 19.70
CA LEU A 27 -14.69 -8.97 20.89
C LEU A 27 -15.54 -7.86 21.48
N LYS A 28 -15.91 -8.00 22.75
CA LYS A 28 -16.26 -6.87 23.59
C LYS A 28 -15.03 -5.97 23.58
N LEU A 29 -14.94 -5.11 22.57
CA LEU A 29 -13.94 -4.09 22.48
C LEU A 29 -14.24 -3.16 23.66
N GLU A 30 -13.45 -3.28 24.71
CA GLU A 30 -13.23 -2.21 25.69
C GLU A 30 -12.49 -1.04 24.99
N VAL A 31 -12.97 -0.65 23.80
CA VAL A 31 -12.48 0.53 23.10
C VAL A 31 -13.12 1.71 23.81
N THR A 32 -12.24 2.52 24.40
CA THR A 32 -12.64 3.76 25.04
C THR A 32 -13.31 4.62 23.97
N VAL A 33 -14.60 4.93 24.20
CA VAL A 33 -15.46 5.73 23.32
C VAL A 33 -14.69 6.91 22.74
N SER A 34 -14.63 6.98 21.41
CA SER A 34 -13.77 7.92 20.67
C SER A 34 -14.17 9.37 20.86
N GLY A 35 -15.42 9.62 21.26
CA GLY A 35 -16.01 10.95 21.27
C GLY A 35 -16.40 11.43 19.87
N ASN A 36 -16.23 10.60 18.84
CA ASN A 36 -16.82 10.81 17.52
C ASN A 36 -18.04 9.88 17.37
N PRO A 37 -19.27 10.45 17.32
CA PRO A 37 -20.50 9.68 17.28
C PRO A 37 -20.59 8.75 16.06
N VAL A 38 -19.89 9.02 14.96
CA VAL A 38 -19.91 8.17 13.76
C VAL A 38 -19.14 6.87 14.02
N ILE A 39 -17.89 6.95 14.47
CA ILE A 39 -17.09 5.76 14.84
C ILE A 39 -17.77 5.01 16.00
N ASP A 40 -18.25 5.75 17.00
CA ASP A 40 -18.92 5.17 18.17
C ASP A 40 -20.27 4.52 17.84
N GLN A 41 -20.94 4.94 16.76
CA GLN A 41 -22.18 4.31 16.29
C GLN A 41 -21.91 2.96 15.65
N PHE A 42 -20.87 2.83 14.82
CA PHE A 42 -20.48 1.54 14.24
C PHE A 42 -20.00 0.53 15.28
N ILE A 43 -19.39 0.99 16.38
CA ILE A 43 -19.08 0.14 17.55
C ILE A 43 -20.37 -0.43 18.18
N LYS A 44 -21.51 0.27 18.08
CA LYS A 44 -22.77 -0.09 18.75
C LYS A 44 -23.78 -0.84 17.87
N THR A 45 -23.78 -0.67 16.55
CA THR A 45 -24.86 -1.22 15.71
C THR A 45 -24.75 -2.73 15.48
N ASP A 46 -25.87 -3.42 15.66
CA ASP A 46 -26.05 -4.85 15.57
C ASP A 46 -26.50 -5.32 14.18
N GLY A 47 -25.98 -6.46 13.74
CA GLY A 47 -26.64 -7.35 12.78
C GLY A 47 -26.78 -6.90 11.32
N LEU A 48 -25.71 -7.00 10.54
CA LEU A 48 -25.76 -7.27 9.10
C LEU A 48 -24.49 -8.03 8.69
N GLN A 49 -24.61 -8.88 7.67
CA GLN A 49 -23.65 -9.91 7.26
C GLN A 49 -22.18 -9.51 7.47
N LYS A 50 -21.39 -10.35 8.17
CA LYS A 50 -20.02 -10.06 8.68
C LYS A 50 -19.09 -9.33 7.70
N PHE A 51 -19.23 -9.60 6.40
CA PHE A 51 -18.42 -8.97 5.37
C PHE A 51 -18.88 -7.53 5.03
N THR A 52 -20.20 -7.31 4.94
CA THR A 52 -20.79 -5.98 4.71
C THR A 52 -20.47 -5.04 5.87
N ALA A 53 -20.58 -5.54 7.11
CA ALA A 53 -20.27 -4.75 8.31
C ALA A 53 -18.80 -4.26 8.35
N TYR A 54 -17.83 -5.09 7.95
CA TYR A 54 -16.43 -4.67 7.88
C TYR A 54 -16.16 -3.66 6.76
N GLN A 55 -16.79 -3.83 5.59
CA GLN A 55 -16.66 -2.86 4.49
C GLN A 55 -17.27 -1.50 4.86
N ASP A 56 -18.43 -1.49 5.52
CA ASP A 56 -19.07 -0.28 6.02
C ASP A 56 -18.22 0.40 7.11
N PHE A 57 -17.60 -0.40 7.98
CA PHE A 57 -16.66 0.10 8.99
C PHE A 57 -15.43 0.74 8.35
N LYS A 58 -14.83 0.07 7.36
CA LYS A 58 -13.68 0.60 6.61
C LYS A 58 -14.03 1.91 5.91
N ALA A 59 -15.21 2.00 5.29
CA ALA A 59 -15.70 3.23 4.69
C ALA A 59 -15.86 4.37 5.72
N ALA A 60 -16.37 4.08 6.91
CA ALA A 60 -16.48 5.07 7.98
C ALA A 60 -15.11 5.59 8.46
N ILE A 61 -14.09 4.73 8.49
CA ILE A 61 -12.70 5.14 8.79
C ILE A 61 -12.16 6.03 7.67
N HIS A 62 -12.44 5.73 6.40
CA HIS A 62 -12.04 6.57 5.26
C HIS A 62 -12.72 7.94 5.29
N ASP A 63 -14.00 8.01 5.65
CA ASP A 63 -14.70 9.27 5.88
C ASP A 63 -14.08 10.06 7.03
N TYR A 64 -13.70 9.39 8.11
CA TYR A 64 -13.00 10.00 9.23
C TYR A 64 -11.64 10.58 8.80
N GLN A 65 -10.85 9.85 8.00
CA GLN A 65 -9.58 10.34 7.46
C GLN A 65 -9.76 11.64 6.68
N ASN A 66 -10.79 11.72 5.84
CA ASN A 66 -11.11 12.95 5.09
C ASN A 66 -11.56 14.09 6.01
N GLN A 67 -12.45 13.83 6.97
CA GLN A 67 -12.98 14.86 7.87
C GLN A 67 -11.91 15.46 8.78
N HIS A 68 -10.99 14.63 9.29
CA HIS A 68 -9.97 15.04 10.26
C HIS A 68 -8.58 15.22 9.63
N GLN A 69 -8.47 15.08 8.31
CA GLN A 69 -7.21 15.20 7.56
C GLN A 69 -6.11 14.26 8.10
N VAL A 70 -6.49 13.02 8.44
CA VAL A 70 -5.56 12.00 8.94
C VAL A 70 -4.92 11.29 7.76
N SER A 71 -3.61 11.48 7.61
CA SER A 71 -2.79 10.88 6.55
C SER A 71 -2.91 9.35 6.55
N GLY A 72 -3.02 8.76 5.36
CA GLY A 72 -2.91 7.32 5.15
C GLY A 72 -1.47 6.82 4.93
N VAL A 73 -0.49 7.71 4.99
CA VAL A 73 0.91 7.40 4.70
C VAL A 73 1.59 6.81 5.92
N VAL A 74 2.29 5.71 5.67
CA VAL A 74 3.21 5.09 6.61
C VAL A 74 4.62 5.14 6.05
N TRP A 75 5.61 5.34 6.91
CA TRP A 75 7.01 5.29 6.52
C TRP A 75 7.49 3.84 6.60
N ARG A 76 7.87 3.29 5.46
CA ARG A 76 8.45 1.96 5.35
C ARG A 76 9.96 2.08 5.28
N GLU A 77 10.64 1.06 5.78
CA GLU A 77 12.07 0.91 5.65
C GLU A 77 12.38 -0.38 4.88
N MET A 78 13.18 -0.27 3.82
CA MET A 78 13.64 -1.41 3.04
C MET A 78 15.15 -1.48 3.09
N THR A 79 15.67 -2.63 3.50
CA THR A 79 17.11 -2.93 3.43
C THR A 79 17.37 -4.04 2.42
N VAL A 80 18.27 -3.76 1.46
CA VAL A 80 18.72 -4.68 0.41
C VAL A 80 20.23 -4.55 0.27
N ARG A 81 20.95 -5.68 0.31
CA ARG A 81 22.43 -5.72 0.12
C ARG A 81 23.19 -4.71 1.01
N GLY A 82 22.73 -4.52 2.25
CA GLY A 82 23.33 -3.61 3.22
C GLY A 82 23.02 -2.11 3.01
N LYS A 83 22.14 -1.78 2.06
CA LYS A 83 21.67 -0.42 1.82
C LYS A 83 20.22 -0.28 2.26
N THR A 84 19.90 0.84 2.87
CA THR A 84 18.60 1.09 3.49
C THR A 84 17.96 2.33 2.91
N LEU A 85 16.69 2.24 2.53
CA LEU A 85 15.85 3.35 2.13
C LEU A 85 14.63 3.43 3.04
N GLN A 86 14.34 4.64 3.53
CA GLN A 86 13.04 4.96 4.10
C GLN A 86 12.20 5.68 3.06
N TYR A 87 10.97 5.23 2.84
CA TYR A 87 10.07 5.79 1.84
C TYR A 87 8.62 5.79 2.34
N PRO A 88 7.81 6.77 1.91
CA PRO A 88 6.40 6.83 2.22
C PRO A 88 5.61 5.84 1.33
N GLU A 89 4.65 5.15 1.93
CA GLU A 89 3.70 4.28 1.23
C GLU A 89 2.31 4.44 1.86
N VAL A 90 1.24 4.30 1.07
CA VAL A 90 -0.13 4.28 1.61
C VAL A 90 -0.39 2.91 2.23
N ASP A 91 -0.86 2.87 3.48
CA ASP A 91 -1.25 1.59 4.06
C ASP A 91 -2.44 0.96 3.31
N SER A 92 -2.39 -0.35 3.07
CA SER A 92 -3.42 -1.08 2.32
C SER A 92 -4.83 -1.00 2.90
N GLU A 93 -4.96 -0.66 4.19
CA GLU A 93 -6.24 -0.53 4.87
C GLU A 93 -6.77 0.92 4.90
N LEU A 94 -5.94 1.91 4.56
CA LEU A 94 -6.29 3.34 4.57
C LEU A 94 -6.41 3.93 3.15
N ILE A 95 -6.92 5.16 3.06
CA ILE A 95 -6.94 5.95 1.82
C ILE A 95 -5.85 7.01 1.82
N SER A 96 -5.44 7.44 0.62
CA SER A 96 -4.52 8.56 0.46
C SER A 96 -5.29 9.89 0.42
N LEU A 97 -4.81 10.88 1.17
CA LEU A 97 -5.27 12.25 1.03
C LEU A 97 -4.52 12.95 -0.11
N SER A 98 -5.04 14.07 -0.60
CA SER A 98 -4.33 14.85 -1.64
C SER A 98 -2.93 15.29 -1.18
N SER A 99 -2.76 15.61 0.10
CA SER A 99 -1.45 15.93 0.71
C SER A 99 -0.50 14.73 0.70
N ASP A 100 -1.02 13.52 0.91
CA ASP A 100 -0.26 12.28 0.95
C ASP A 100 0.32 11.96 -0.43
N LEU A 101 -0.48 12.19 -1.46
CA LEU A 101 -0.11 11.95 -2.84
C LEU A 101 1.08 12.83 -3.27
N GLU A 102 1.15 14.08 -2.82
CA GLU A 102 2.31 14.95 -3.06
C GLU A 102 3.58 14.45 -2.35
N ILE A 103 3.45 13.92 -1.14
CA ILE A 103 4.58 13.30 -0.40
C ILE A 103 5.12 12.09 -1.18
N ILE A 104 4.22 11.24 -1.66
CA ILE A 104 4.57 10.02 -2.40
C ILE A 104 5.18 10.35 -3.78
N LYS A 105 4.65 11.37 -4.47
CA LYS A 105 5.25 11.87 -5.72
C LYS A 105 6.66 12.41 -5.48
N ALA A 106 6.88 13.14 -4.38
CA ALA A 106 8.18 13.69 -4.05
C ALA A 106 9.24 12.62 -3.76
N SER A 107 8.86 11.46 -3.22
CA SER A 107 9.78 10.34 -2.96
C SER A 107 10.11 9.48 -4.18
N LYS A 108 9.44 9.70 -5.33
CA LYS A 108 9.65 8.86 -6.53
C LYS A 108 11.12 8.79 -6.95
N ASN A 109 11.81 9.93 -6.99
CA ASN A 109 13.20 9.98 -7.45
C ASN A 109 14.17 9.26 -6.51
N SER A 110 13.95 9.33 -5.18
CA SER A 110 14.77 8.60 -4.23
C SER A 110 14.53 7.09 -4.30
N ILE A 111 13.29 6.67 -4.53
CA ILE A 111 12.93 5.26 -4.77
C ILE A 111 13.61 4.73 -6.04
N LEU A 112 13.53 5.48 -7.15
CA LEU A 112 14.16 5.09 -8.42
C LEU A 112 15.69 5.01 -8.31
N ALA A 113 16.32 5.96 -7.60
CA ALA A 113 17.76 5.93 -7.37
C ALA A 113 18.18 4.72 -6.53
N PHE A 114 17.43 4.42 -5.47
CA PHE A 114 17.67 3.23 -4.65
C PHE A 114 17.49 1.94 -5.45
N TRP A 115 16.42 1.86 -6.24
CA TRP A 115 16.15 0.72 -7.12
C TRP A 115 17.34 0.44 -8.03
N ASP A 116 17.78 1.43 -8.81
CA ASP A 116 18.91 1.29 -9.74
C ASP A 116 20.18 0.79 -9.05
N GLU A 117 20.44 1.34 -7.86
CA GLU A 117 21.60 1.01 -7.05
C GLU A 117 21.59 -0.42 -6.51
N VAL A 118 20.44 -0.94 -6.11
CA VAL A 118 20.33 -2.30 -5.52
C VAL A 118 20.06 -3.38 -6.55
N THR A 119 19.45 -3.05 -7.69
CA THR A 119 19.13 -4.00 -8.77
C THR A 119 20.23 -4.12 -9.83
N GLY A 120 21.36 -3.43 -9.65
CA GLY A 120 22.52 -3.58 -10.51
C GLY A 120 22.90 -5.06 -10.73
N GLY A 121 22.82 -5.49 -12.00
CA GLY A 121 23.14 -6.84 -12.44
C GLY A 121 22.06 -7.90 -12.22
N MET A 122 20.83 -7.54 -11.82
CA MET A 122 19.67 -8.42 -11.75
C MET A 122 18.95 -8.53 -13.10
N ASP A 123 18.18 -9.60 -13.30
CA ASP A 123 17.33 -9.77 -14.47
C ASP A 123 15.99 -9.06 -14.21
N LEU A 124 15.51 -8.28 -15.19
CA LEU A 124 14.34 -7.41 -15.04
C LEU A 124 13.16 -7.94 -15.86
N TYR A 125 11.98 -7.94 -15.25
CA TYR A 125 10.75 -8.42 -15.87
C TYR A 125 9.59 -7.45 -15.64
N LEU A 126 8.87 -7.11 -16.70
CA LEU A 126 7.61 -6.37 -16.63
C LEU A 126 6.45 -7.35 -16.43
N SER A 127 5.62 -7.08 -15.42
CA SER A 127 4.40 -7.83 -15.14
C SER A 127 3.28 -7.49 -16.12
N LEU A 128 2.80 -8.50 -16.83
CA LEU A 128 1.70 -8.44 -17.78
C LEU A 128 0.52 -9.27 -17.29
N ASN A 129 -0.66 -9.03 -17.86
CA ASN A 129 -1.87 -9.83 -17.62
C ASN A 129 -2.21 -10.08 -16.13
N ASN A 130 -1.98 -9.06 -15.29
CA ASN A 130 -2.17 -9.08 -13.84
C ASN A 130 -1.21 -10.05 -13.10
N GLY A 131 0.08 -10.03 -13.41
CA GLY A 131 1.07 -10.90 -12.77
C GLY A 131 1.13 -12.30 -13.35
N LYS A 132 0.27 -12.63 -14.32
CA LYS A 132 0.25 -13.97 -14.93
C LYS A 132 1.39 -14.21 -15.90
N GLU A 133 1.90 -13.14 -16.49
CA GLU A 133 2.95 -13.20 -17.50
C GLU A 133 4.04 -12.20 -17.14
N HIS A 134 5.28 -12.57 -17.40
CA HIS A 134 6.45 -11.76 -17.13
C HIS A 134 7.24 -11.62 -18.43
N GLN A 135 7.37 -10.39 -18.92
CA GLN A 135 8.18 -10.09 -20.09
C GLN A 135 9.54 -9.55 -19.64
N GLU A 136 10.62 -10.14 -20.13
CA GLU A 136 11.97 -9.60 -19.88
C GLU A 136 12.09 -8.18 -20.47
N ILE A 137 12.64 -7.27 -19.68
CA ILE A 137 12.86 -5.87 -20.06
C ILE A 137 14.26 -5.44 -19.68
N HIS A 138 14.69 -4.27 -20.15
CA HIS A 138 16.00 -3.72 -19.82
C HIS A 138 15.85 -2.35 -19.15
N GLN A 139 16.94 -1.86 -18.57
CA GLN A 139 16.97 -0.58 -17.84
C GLN A 139 16.33 0.59 -18.61
N PRO A 140 16.55 0.76 -19.94
CA PRO A 140 15.90 1.84 -20.70
C PRO A 140 14.37 1.74 -20.75
N ASP A 141 13.81 0.53 -20.61
CA ASP A 141 12.36 0.34 -20.52
C ASP A 141 11.82 0.80 -19.16
N VAL A 142 12.55 0.51 -18.08
CA VAL A 142 12.24 1.00 -16.73
C VAL A 142 12.20 2.53 -16.72
N GLU A 143 13.21 3.17 -17.29
CA GLU A 143 13.30 4.64 -17.39
C GLU A 143 12.12 5.24 -18.16
N ARG A 144 11.73 4.61 -19.27
CA ARG A 144 10.57 5.06 -20.07
C ARG A 144 9.27 4.97 -19.29
N ILE A 145 9.05 3.88 -18.55
CA ILE A 145 7.87 3.70 -17.69
C ILE A 145 7.91 4.71 -16.53
N ALA A 146 9.09 4.93 -15.95
CA ALA A 146 9.28 5.91 -14.90
C ALA A 146 8.96 7.34 -15.38
N GLN A 147 9.22 7.70 -16.63
CA GLN A 147 8.88 9.04 -17.15
C GLN A 147 7.38 9.31 -17.27
N ILE A 148 6.58 8.29 -17.56
CA ILE A 148 5.12 8.45 -17.79
C ILE A 148 4.27 8.22 -16.53
N THR A 149 4.88 7.78 -15.44
CA THR A 149 4.22 7.51 -14.15
C THR A 149 4.44 8.67 -13.18
N GLU A 150 3.61 8.75 -12.13
CA GLU A 150 3.61 9.87 -11.20
C GLU A 150 4.31 9.54 -9.87
N TRP A 151 4.19 8.30 -9.41
CA TRP A 151 4.74 7.85 -8.13
C TRP A 151 5.37 6.46 -8.24
N ALA A 152 6.16 6.10 -7.23
CA ALA A 152 6.80 4.79 -7.12
C ALA A 152 6.61 4.20 -5.72
N SER A 153 6.57 2.87 -5.63
CA SER A 153 6.65 2.09 -4.39
C SER A 153 7.55 0.87 -4.61
N LEU A 154 8.03 0.28 -3.52
CA LEU A 154 8.89 -0.89 -3.53
C LEU A 154 8.30 -2.00 -2.67
N TRP A 155 8.41 -3.24 -3.14
CA TRP A 155 8.23 -4.43 -2.32
C TRP A 155 9.42 -5.38 -2.48
N LYS A 156 9.69 -6.14 -1.42
CA LYS A 156 10.78 -7.11 -1.41
C LYS A 156 10.25 -8.48 -0.99
N CYS A 157 10.59 -9.49 -1.77
CA CYS A 157 10.43 -10.90 -1.42
C CYS A 157 11.83 -11.53 -1.36
N GLU A 158 12.23 -11.99 -0.18
CA GLU A 158 13.57 -12.53 0.04
C GLU A 158 13.50 -13.84 0.82
N ASN A 159 14.26 -14.84 0.37
CA ASN A 159 14.58 -16.05 1.10
C ASN A 159 16.08 -16.36 0.94
N ALA A 160 16.55 -17.46 1.55
CA ALA A 160 17.98 -17.79 1.59
C ALA A 160 18.69 -17.83 0.22
N ASN A 161 17.98 -18.14 -0.87
CA ASN A 161 18.57 -18.32 -2.21
C ASN A 161 17.92 -17.42 -3.28
N PHE A 162 16.93 -16.62 -2.91
CA PHE A 162 16.12 -15.85 -3.85
C PHE A 162 15.88 -14.45 -3.30
N LEU A 163 16.15 -13.47 -4.14
CA LEU A 163 15.83 -12.08 -3.90
C LEU A 163 15.05 -11.57 -5.10
N GLU A 164 13.86 -11.10 -4.84
CA GLU A 164 13.00 -10.38 -5.75
C GLU A 164 12.65 -9.02 -5.16
N ILE A 165 12.83 -7.99 -5.97
CA ILE A 165 12.44 -6.63 -5.63
C ILE A 165 11.43 -6.22 -6.69
N ILE A 166 10.30 -5.70 -6.27
CA ILE A 166 9.22 -5.26 -7.14
C ILE A 166 9.16 -3.74 -7.06
N LEU A 167 9.40 -3.07 -8.18
CA LEU A 167 9.17 -1.66 -8.37
C LEU A 167 7.78 -1.46 -8.96
N GLN A 168 6.90 -0.85 -8.17
CA GLN A 168 5.59 -0.44 -8.63
C GLN A 168 5.65 1.02 -9.07
N LEU A 169 5.34 1.28 -10.35
CA LEU A 169 5.27 2.62 -10.91
C LEU A 169 3.83 2.92 -11.26
N GLY A 170 3.25 3.97 -10.67
CA GLY A 170 1.82 4.24 -10.81
C GLY A 170 1.46 5.68 -11.09
N TRP A 171 0.20 5.87 -11.45
CA TRP A 171 -0.44 7.17 -11.70
C TRP A 171 -1.80 7.21 -11.01
N GLY A 172 -2.26 8.42 -10.65
CA GLY A 172 -3.50 8.59 -9.90
C GLY A 172 -3.39 8.09 -8.45
N GLN A 173 -4.48 7.55 -7.91
CA GLN A 173 -4.56 7.14 -6.50
C GLN A 173 -3.89 5.77 -6.24
N PRO A 174 -2.91 5.67 -5.34
CA PRO A 174 -2.20 4.42 -5.01
C PRO A 174 -3.11 3.25 -4.60
N GLU A 175 -4.14 3.51 -3.81
CA GLU A 175 -5.11 2.51 -3.35
C GLU A 175 -5.92 1.90 -4.50
N GLN A 176 -6.20 2.68 -5.54
CA GLN A 176 -6.95 2.22 -6.71
C GLN A 176 -6.04 1.54 -7.74
N ALA A 177 -4.76 1.92 -7.78
CA ALA A 177 -3.76 1.39 -8.69
C ALA A 177 -3.39 -0.06 -8.40
N SER A 178 -3.32 -0.43 -7.11
CA SER A 178 -2.96 -1.78 -6.66
C SER A 178 -3.84 -2.90 -7.22
N TYR A 179 -5.11 -2.60 -7.56
CA TYR A 179 -6.02 -3.55 -8.20
C TYR A 179 -6.43 -3.16 -9.63
N LYS A 180 -5.75 -2.17 -10.24
CA LYS A 180 -6.07 -1.60 -11.57
C LYS A 180 -7.56 -1.21 -11.73
N ARG A 181 -8.27 -0.98 -10.63
CA ARG A 181 -9.74 -0.72 -10.60
C ARG A 181 -10.09 0.70 -11.03
N GLY A 182 -9.12 1.61 -10.98
CA GLY A 182 -9.29 3.01 -11.36
C GLY A 182 -8.95 3.33 -12.82
N ARG A 183 -8.72 2.34 -13.69
CA ARG A 183 -8.33 2.62 -15.09
C ARG A 183 -9.46 3.36 -15.84
N PRO A 184 -9.14 4.39 -16.65
CA PRO A 184 -7.80 4.90 -16.97
C PRO A 184 -7.21 5.92 -15.98
N GLN A 185 -8.00 6.44 -15.04
CA GLN A 185 -7.60 7.55 -14.15
C GLN A 185 -6.54 7.17 -13.11
N SER A 186 -6.46 5.91 -12.69
CA SER A 186 -5.45 5.38 -11.77
C SER A 186 -4.99 3.99 -12.19
N GLY A 187 -3.70 3.70 -12.05
CA GLY A 187 -3.11 2.43 -12.41
C GLY A 187 -1.65 2.31 -12.01
N SER A 188 -1.09 1.12 -12.18
CA SER A 188 0.34 0.88 -11.98
C SER A 188 0.87 -0.22 -12.90
N GLU A 189 2.14 -0.07 -13.24
CA GLU A 189 3.00 -1.09 -13.82
C GLU A 189 3.92 -1.65 -12.75
N GLN A 190 4.19 -2.96 -12.81
CA GLN A 190 5.04 -3.67 -11.85
C GLN A 190 6.25 -4.24 -12.57
N ILE A 191 7.43 -3.90 -12.08
CA ILE A 191 8.71 -4.34 -12.61
C ILE A 191 9.38 -5.17 -11.54
N HIS A 192 9.76 -6.39 -11.89
CA HIS A 192 10.38 -7.36 -11.00
C HIS A 192 11.87 -7.44 -11.32
N ALA A 193 12.71 -7.28 -10.31
CA ALA A 193 14.14 -7.53 -10.40
C ALA A 193 14.45 -8.80 -9.60
N VAL A 194 15.03 -9.80 -10.27
CA VAL A 194 15.40 -11.09 -9.64
C VAL A 194 16.89 -11.40 -9.84
N ASN A 195 17.47 -12.21 -8.95
CA ASN A 195 18.85 -12.68 -9.13
C ASN A 195 19.00 -13.36 -10.52
N ARG A 196 20.17 -13.22 -11.14
CA ARG A 196 20.43 -13.73 -12.49
C ARG A 196 20.05 -15.20 -12.63
N GLY A 197 19.34 -15.52 -13.71
CA GLY A 197 18.88 -16.87 -14.04
C GLY A 197 17.66 -17.33 -13.26
N ASN A 198 17.08 -16.48 -12.41
CA ASN A 198 15.79 -16.75 -11.77
C ASN A 198 14.65 -16.07 -12.54
N HIS A 199 13.43 -16.49 -12.23
CA HIS A 199 12.20 -15.86 -12.72
C HIS A 199 11.40 -15.28 -11.55
N PRO A 200 10.57 -14.24 -11.79
CA PRO A 200 9.63 -13.72 -10.81
C PRO A 200 8.71 -14.82 -10.28
N ILE A 201 8.39 -14.76 -8.98
CA ILE A 201 7.47 -15.71 -8.32
C ILE A 201 6.07 -15.09 -8.14
N GLY A 202 5.90 -13.85 -8.64
CA GLY A 202 4.66 -13.05 -8.59
C GLY A 202 3.39 -13.79 -9.00
#